data_AF-A0A4Y7K4M1-F1
#
_entry.id   AF-A0A4Y7K4M1-F1
#
_cell.length_a   1.000
_cell.length_b   1.000
_cell.length_c   1.000
_cell.angle_alpha   90.00
_cell.angle_beta   90.00
_cell.angle_gamma   90.00
#
_symmetry.space_group_name_H-M   'P 1'
#
loop_
_entity.id
_entity.type
_entity.pdbx_description
1 polymer ?
#
loop_
_entity_poly.entity_id
_entity_poly.type
_entity_poly.pdbx_seq_one_letter_code
_entity_poly.pdbx_strand_id
1 'polypeptide(L)'
;MEALTVNPPLYSTLKNRSSSTKPTLNSHEPSTISHSFLSLSLGTSISHRLIRTYAVEDKQSSFFVDQEELINQETTLQEDESFGEVKKIIGSRRAAASIEGGDAEESGGLMEYLIEWKDGHTPSWLPASFIAKDVIAEYETPWWNAAKKADDVALQNLIQPTANEEDEEEEVATLERYVDAVDEDGRTALLFVAGLGSEECVRILASAGANVNHKDIRGQLTPLHMAAGYVKPNVVRVLIELGADPEIEDERGRTPLDLAKEVLNATPKGSAVQFARRLGLENVIKVLEDAIYEFAEVEEILEKRGQDDKIEYLVKWKDSDEKEWVKAGLIGEDLVKDFEDGLEYAVAEEILDCREGDEKKREFLVKWSDIEEATWEPEENVDPDLIKEFEVKNGGEVVAAEEADTSPVVDTEVEKVVLKAGYGPKPSPGQTVTVHCTGYGKDGDMSKKFWSTKDFGQKPFTFQIGQGLVIKAWDEGVMDMQLGEVARLHCTPEYGYGASGFPSWGIQPNSPLIFEIQVLKIK
;
A
#
# COMPACT_ATOMS: atom_id res chain seq x y z
N MET A 1 -10.20 3.17 21.73
CA MET A 1 -11.64 2.93 21.98
C MET A 1 -12.40 3.96 21.20
N GLU A 2 -12.82 3.60 20.00
CA GLU A 2 -13.99 4.16 19.33
C GLU A 2 -14.41 3.09 18.33
N ALA A 3 -15.65 2.60 18.49
CA ALA A 3 -16.26 1.55 17.70
C ALA A 3 -16.37 2.03 16.24
N LEU A 4 -15.73 1.29 15.33
CA LEU A 4 -15.90 1.48 13.89
C LEU A 4 -16.95 0.48 13.42
N THR A 5 -18.01 1.04 12.86
CA THR A 5 -19.17 0.44 12.21
C THR A 5 -18.93 -0.99 11.70
N VAL A 6 -19.60 -1.92 12.35
CA VAL A 6 -19.86 -3.29 11.90
C VAL A 6 -20.67 -3.19 10.61
N ASN A 7 -20.16 -3.76 9.51
CA ASN A 7 -21.03 -4.05 8.37
C ASN A 7 -22.06 -5.07 8.87
N PRO A 8 -23.38 -4.80 8.77
CA PRO A 8 -24.35 -5.85 9.06
C PRO A 8 -24.10 -7.01 8.08
N PRO A 9 -24.13 -8.27 8.52
CA PRO A 9 -23.96 -9.39 7.61
C PRO A 9 -25.09 -9.38 6.58
N LEU A 10 -24.73 -9.53 5.31
CA LEU A 10 -25.65 -9.72 4.18
C LEU A 10 -26.17 -11.17 4.11
N TYR A 11 -26.19 -11.87 5.25
CA TYR A 11 -26.47 -13.30 5.32
C TYR A 11 -27.24 -13.61 6.60
N SER A 12 -28.20 -14.52 6.48
CA SER A 12 -28.99 -15.01 7.61
C SER A 12 -28.19 -16.03 8.42
N THR A 13 -28.39 -16.07 9.73
CA THR A 13 -27.79 -17.06 10.62
C THR A 13 -28.87 -17.99 11.16
N LEU A 14 -28.61 -19.29 11.19
CA LEU A 14 -29.57 -20.23 11.79
C LEU A 14 -28.99 -20.89 13.03
N LYS A 15 -29.88 -21.13 14.00
CA LYS A 15 -29.54 -21.81 15.23
C LYS A 15 -29.48 -23.32 15.02
N ASN A 16 -28.33 -23.93 15.25
CA ASN A 16 -28.16 -25.37 15.09
C ASN A 16 -28.99 -26.13 16.15
N ARG A 17 -30.08 -26.79 15.73
CA ARG A 17 -30.94 -27.60 16.63
C ARG A 17 -30.49 -29.06 16.73
N SER A 18 -29.50 -29.46 15.91
CA SER A 18 -28.89 -30.79 15.92
C SER A 18 -27.79 -30.89 16.97
N SER A 19 -27.98 -31.80 17.93
CA SER A 19 -27.06 -32.20 19.00
C SER A 19 -26.85 -31.18 20.13
N SER A 20 -27.63 -31.38 21.21
CA SER A 20 -27.20 -31.08 22.57
C SER A 20 -25.95 -31.91 22.90
N THR A 21 -24.81 -31.44 22.45
CA THR A 21 -23.51 -31.75 23.02
C THR A 21 -22.79 -30.43 23.18
N LYS A 22 -22.92 -29.84 24.37
CA LYS A 22 -21.92 -28.88 24.85
C LYS A 22 -20.54 -29.50 24.56
N PRO A 23 -19.57 -28.78 23.97
CA PRO A 23 -18.21 -29.27 23.91
C PRO A 23 -17.72 -29.44 25.34
N THR A 24 -17.67 -30.70 25.78
CA THR A 24 -17.11 -31.08 27.07
C THR A 24 -15.63 -30.74 27.05
N LEU A 25 -15.20 -29.94 28.03
CA LEU A 25 -13.82 -29.74 28.40
C LEU A 25 -13.19 -31.12 28.70
N ASN A 26 -12.45 -31.69 27.74
CA ASN A 26 -11.65 -32.87 28.00
C ASN A 26 -10.35 -32.42 28.68
N SER A 27 -10.36 -32.43 30.01
CA SER A 27 -9.15 -32.39 30.82
C SER A 27 -8.45 -33.74 30.72
N HIS A 28 -7.42 -33.83 29.88
CA HIS A 28 -6.41 -34.88 30.00
C HIS A 28 -5.09 -34.27 30.45
N GLU A 29 -4.70 -34.61 31.69
CA GLU A 29 -3.37 -34.43 32.24
C GLU A 29 -2.31 -35.23 31.46
N PRO A 30 -1.03 -34.82 31.54
CA PRO A 30 0.01 -35.27 30.62
C PRO A 30 0.53 -36.65 31.02
N SER A 31 0.54 -37.59 30.07
CA SER A 31 1.34 -38.80 30.21
C SER A 31 2.73 -38.56 29.64
N THR A 32 3.71 -38.68 30.53
CA THR A 32 5.13 -38.79 30.28
C THR A 32 5.43 -40.00 29.39
N ILE A 33 6.32 -39.83 28.39
CA ILE A 33 7.25 -40.83 27.81
C ILE A 33 8.23 -40.02 26.93
N SER A 34 9.44 -39.78 27.43
CA SER A 34 10.70 -40.45 27.05
C SER A 34 11.46 -39.74 25.93
N HIS A 35 12.46 -38.97 26.36
CA HIS A 35 13.57 -38.52 25.52
C HIS A 35 14.24 -39.72 24.84
N SER A 36 14.36 -39.64 23.51
CA SER A 36 15.31 -40.44 22.73
C SER A 36 16.07 -39.47 21.84
N PHE A 37 17.27 -39.09 22.29
CA PHE A 37 18.28 -38.51 21.42
C PHE A 37 18.67 -39.54 20.36
N LEU A 38 18.59 -39.16 19.08
CA LEU A 38 19.43 -39.74 18.05
C LEU A 38 19.97 -38.62 17.17
N SER A 39 21.27 -38.40 17.33
CA SER A 39 22.15 -37.76 16.36
C SER A 39 22.27 -38.62 15.10
N LEU A 40 22.60 -37.98 13.97
CA LEU A 40 23.28 -38.45 12.75
C LEU A 40 22.74 -37.61 11.58
N SER A 41 23.46 -37.24 10.53
CA SER A 41 24.87 -37.01 10.22
C SER A 41 24.85 -36.33 8.84
N LEU A 42 25.83 -35.50 8.55
CA LEU A 42 26.12 -35.00 7.20
C LEU A 42 26.08 -36.14 6.18
N GLY A 43 25.41 -35.88 5.05
CA GLY A 43 25.44 -36.73 3.87
C GLY A 43 25.22 -35.88 2.62
N THR A 44 26.32 -35.38 2.05
CA THR A 44 26.38 -34.88 0.69
C THR A 44 26.05 -36.02 -0.29
N SER A 45 25.15 -35.78 -1.23
CA SER A 45 25.01 -36.64 -2.41
C SER A 45 24.75 -35.79 -3.65
N ILE A 46 25.84 -35.56 -4.37
CA ILE A 46 25.88 -35.10 -5.75
C ILE A 46 25.39 -36.26 -6.62
N SER A 47 24.31 -36.06 -7.38
CA SER A 47 23.92 -36.96 -8.47
C SER A 47 24.14 -36.28 -9.82
N HIS A 48 25.23 -36.70 -10.47
CA HIS A 48 25.49 -36.49 -11.88
C HIS A 48 24.40 -37.15 -12.73
N ARG A 49 23.86 -36.44 -13.73
CA ARG A 49 23.29 -37.07 -14.92
C ARG A 49 23.93 -36.55 -16.20
N LEU A 50 24.59 -37.52 -16.82
CA LEU A 50 25.22 -37.64 -18.13
C LEU A 50 24.78 -36.65 -19.23
N ILE A 51 25.79 -35.97 -19.75
CA ILE A 51 25.91 -35.51 -21.13
C ILE A 51 26.03 -36.75 -22.05
N ARG A 52 25.25 -36.79 -23.13
CA ARG A 52 25.45 -37.73 -24.24
C ARG A 52 26.23 -37.00 -25.34
N THR A 53 27.46 -37.46 -25.55
CA THR A 53 28.34 -37.08 -26.65
C THR A 53 27.90 -37.76 -27.95
N TYR A 54 28.01 -37.04 -29.07
CA TYR A 54 28.23 -37.65 -30.37
C TYR A 54 29.59 -37.17 -30.87
N ALA A 55 30.49 -38.13 -31.08
CA ALA A 55 31.77 -37.96 -31.74
C ALA A 55 31.59 -38.14 -33.26
N VAL A 56 32.28 -37.32 -34.05
CA VAL A 56 32.66 -37.65 -35.43
C VAL A 56 34.14 -37.31 -35.57
N GLU A 57 34.95 -38.36 -35.77
CA GLU A 57 36.37 -38.29 -36.07
C GLU A 57 36.60 -37.89 -37.54
N ASP A 58 37.38 -36.82 -37.69
CA ASP A 58 38.64 -36.71 -38.44
C ASP A 58 38.77 -37.31 -39.85
N LYS A 59 39.11 -36.45 -40.82
CA LYS A 59 39.96 -36.75 -41.99
C LYS A 59 40.75 -35.50 -42.42
N GLN A 60 42.05 -35.55 -42.14
CA GLN A 60 43.10 -34.67 -42.66
C GLN A 60 43.21 -34.72 -44.20
N SER A 61 43.54 -33.57 -44.84
CA SER A 61 44.73 -33.47 -45.72
C SER A 61 45.10 -32.01 -46.07
N SER A 62 46.22 -31.57 -45.48
CA SER A 62 47.34 -30.84 -46.10
C SER A 62 47.11 -29.63 -47.04
N PHE A 63 47.53 -28.45 -46.57
CA PHE A 63 48.38 -27.53 -47.34
C PHE A 63 49.43 -26.92 -46.37
N PHE A 64 50.69 -27.33 -46.54
CA PHE A 64 51.94 -26.74 -46.02
C PHE A 64 52.33 -25.54 -46.93
N VAL A 65 53.10 -24.48 -46.62
CA VAL A 65 54.21 -24.11 -45.71
C VAL A 65 54.07 -22.55 -45.54
N ASP A 66 54.35 -21.83 -44.46
CA ASP A 66 55.67 -21.51 -43.89
C ASP A 66 55.54 -21.02 -42.44
N GLN A 67 56.34 -21.64 -41.58
CA GLN A 67 56.44 -21.41 -40.15
C GLN A 67 57.83 -20.83 -39.89
N GLU A 68 58.00 -19.52 -40.08
CA GLU A 68 59.26 -18.83 -39.74
C GLU A 68 59.10 -17.35 -39.31
N GLU A 69 57.91 -16.91 -38.89
CA GLU A 69 57.69 -15.48 -38.54
C GLU A 69 56.85 -15.19 -37.27
N LEU A 70 56.70 -16.13 -36.33
CA LEU A 70 55.96 -15.87 -35.08
C LEU A 70 56.64 -16.38 -33.79
N ILE A 71 57.96 -16.61 -33.84
CA ILE A 71 58.76 -16.92 -32.64
C ILE A 71 60.01 -16.03 -32.66
N ASN A 72 59.82 -14.74 -32.38
CA ASN A 72 60.84 -13.82 -31.86
C ASN A 72 60.19 -12.45 -31.62
N GLN A 73 59.79 -12.21 -30.36
CA GLN A 73 59.58 -10.94 -29.64
C GLN A 73 58.68 -11.30 -28.43
N GLU A 74 59.20 -11.90 -27.36
CA GLU A 74 59.95 -11.18 -26.31
C GLU A 74 59.72 -9.66 -26.33
N THR A 75 58.78 -9.25 -25.48
CA THR A 75 58.90 -8.04 -24.65
C THR A 75 59.05 -6.72 -25.40
N THR A 76 58.02 -6.30 -26.12
CA THR A 76 57.66 -4.87 -26.15
C THR A 76 56.56 -4.64 -25.15
N LEU A 77 56.98 -4.35 -23.92
CA LEU A 77 56.22 -3.45 -23.06
C LEU A 77 55.95 -2.19 -23.88
N GLN A 78 54.71 -1.97 -24.32
CA GLN A 78 54.23 -0.62 -24.59
C GLN A 78 54.03 0.06 -23.24
N GLU A 79 55.15 0.36 -22.58
CA GLU A 79 55.27 1.41 -21.58
C GLU A 79 55.13 2.73 -22.35
N ASP A 80 53.90 3.16 -22.65
CA ASP A 80 53.60 4.55 -23.09
C ASP A 80 52.10 4.93 -23.01
N GLU A 81 51.26 4.21 -22.25
CA GLU A 81 49.99 4.79 -21.79
C GLU A 81 50.25 5.67 -20.57
N SER A 82 50.83 6.84 -20.82
CA SER A 82 50.79 7.96 -19.89
C SER A 82 49.34 8.36 -19.73
N PHE A 83 48.63 7.76 -18.76
CA PHE A 83 47.29 8.20 -18.37
C PHE A 83 47.29 9.72 -18.20
N GLY A 84 46.46 10.40 -18.99
CA GLY A 84 46.38 11.85 -19.03
C GLY A 84 46.08 12.46 -17.67
N GLU A 85 46.32 13.75 -17.50
CA GLU A 85 45.87 14.42 -16.29
C GLU A 85 44.33 14.50 -16.27
N VAL A 86 43.72 14.02 -15.18
CA VAL A 86 42.26 14.09 -14.96
C VAL A 86 41.83 15.56 -14.90
N LYS A 87 40.83 15.95 -15.72
CA LYS A 87 40.22 17.29 -15.69
C LYS A 87 39.11 17.36 -14.66
N LYS A 88 38.10 16.49 -14.77
CA LYS A 88 37.00 16.32 -13.81
C LYS A 88 36.27 15.00 -14.03
N ILE A 89 35.52 14.56 -13.02
CA ILE A 89 34.52 13.50 -13.17
C ILE A 89 33.26 14.09 -13.78
N ILE A 90 32.72 13.42 -14.78
CA ILE A 90 31.52 13.86 -15.50
C ILE A 90 30.34 12.91 -15.36
N GLY A 91 30.54 11.66 -14.93
CA GLY A 91 29.46 10.71 -14.68
C GLY A 91 29.89 9.59 -13.71
N SER A 92 28.92 8.83 -13.19
CA SER A 92 29.18 7.70 -12.29
C SER A 92 28.27 6.51 -12.61
N ARG A 93 28.75 5.29 -12.35
CA ARG A 93 27.96 4.05 -12.49
C ARG A 93 28.47 2.97 -11.54
N ARG A 94 27.64 1.95 -11.35
CA ARG A 94 28.07 0.71 -10.69
C ARG A 94 29.08 -0.03 -11.56
N ALA A 95 30.19 -0.46 -10.97
CA ALA A 95 31.17 -1.31 -11.63
C ALA A 95 30.52 -2.64 -12.06
N ALA A 96 30.86 -3.13 -13.26
CA ALA A 96 30.41 -4.45 -13.69
C ALA A 96 31.08 -5.53 -12.82
N ALA A 97 30.28 -6.42 -12.21
CA ALA A 97 30.82 -7.54 -11.47
C ALA A 97 31.62 -8.43 -12.43
N SER A 98 32.95 -8.51 -12.25
CA SER A 98 33.80 -9.40 -13.04
C SER A 98 33.31 -10.84 -12.89
N ILE A 99 32.86 -11.43 -14.00
CA ILE A 99 32.52 -12.86 -14.11
C ILE A 99 33.84 -13.63 -14.07
N GLU A 100 34.43 -13.82 -12.89
CA GLU A 100 35.44 -14.85 -12.64
C GLU A 100 35.79 -14.88 -11.15
N GLY A 101 35.04 -15.68 -10.39
CA GLY A 101 35.52 -16.50 -9.26
C GLY A 101 36.37 -15.88 -8.12
N GLY A 102 36.46 -14.57 -7.99
CA GLY A 102 37.18 -13.89 -6.90
C GLY A 102 36.21 -13.23 -5.93
N ASP A 103 36.43 -13.41 -4.64
CA ASP A 103 35.61 -12.86 -3.55
C ASP A 103 35.43 -11.34 -3.72
N ALA A 104 34.25 -10.94 -4.20
CA ALA A 104 33.86 -9.58 -4.52
C ALA A 104 33.68 -8.67 -3.29
N GLU A 105 34.04 -9.14 -2.09
CA GLU A 105 33.81 -8.47 -0.82
C GLU A 105 34.98 -7.60 -0.34
N GLU A 106 36.18 -7.71 -0.91
CA GLU A 106 37.39 -7.11 -0.31
C GLU A 106 38.08 -6.00 -1.13
N SER A 107 37.55 -5.62 -2.30
CA SER A 107 38.09 -4.51 -3.08
C SER A 107 37.04 -3.42 -3.23
N GLY A 108 37.39 -2.17 -2.92
CA GLY A 108 36.54 -0.97 -3.06
C GLY A 108 36.16 -0.62 -4.51
N GLY A 109 35.83 -1.61 -5.33
CA GLY A 109 35.45 -1.53 -6.74
C GLY A 109 33.96 -1.70 -6.95
N LEU A 110 33.13 -0.90 -6.26
CA LEU A 110 31.69 -0.84 -6.54
C LEU A 110 31.32 0.29 -7.52
N MET A 111 32.20 1.27 -7.70
CA MET A 111 31.93 2.48 -8.49
C MET A 111 32.97 2.68 -9.58
N GLU A 112 32.47 3.00 -10.77
CA GLU A 112 33.25 3.54 -11.88
C GLU A 112 32.83 4.98 -12.13
N TYR A 113 33.79 5.80 -12.54
CA TYR A 113 33.56 7.20 -12.86
C TYR A 113 34.00 7.48 -14.29
N LEU A 114 33.21 8.28 -15.00
CA LEU A 114 33.53 8.73 -16.33
C LEU A 114 34.42 9.98 -16.22
N ILE A 115 35.62 9.89 -16.77
CA ILE A 115 36.64 10.92 -16.65
C ILE A 115 36.71 11.77 -17.91
N GLU A 116 36.65 13.09 -17.76
CA GLU A 116 37.09 14.03 -18.77
C GLU A 116 38.59 14.30 -18.60
N TRP A 117 39.36 14.20 -19.69
CA TRP A 117 40.81 14.35 -19.68
C TRP A 117 41.25 15.77 -20.07
N LYS A 118 42.34 16.27 -19.49
CA LYS A 118 42.85 17.63 -19.80
C LYS A 118 43.50 17.73 -21.18
N ASP A 119 44.05 16.63 -21.68
CA ASP A 119 44.74 16.52 -22.97
C ASP A 119 43.78 16.34 -24.16
N GLY A 120 42.47 16.32 -23.90
CA GLY A 120 41.44 16.21 -24.94
C GLY A 120 41.19 14.77 -25.40
N HIS A 121 41.72 13.76 -24.70
CA HIS A 121 41.31 12.38 -24.95
C HIS A 121 39.81 12.17 -24.69
N THR A 122 39.23 11.23 -25.44
CA THR A 122 37.82 10.85 -25.31
C THR A 122 37.51 10.42 -23.88
N PRO A 123 36.39 10.85 -23.28
CA PRO A 123 36.04 10.46 -21.93
C PRO A 123 35.99 8.93 -21.74
N SER A 124 36.54 8.44 -20.64
CA SER A 124 36.65 7.00 -20.38
C SER A 124 36.28 6.64 -18.94
N TRP A 125 35.66 5.48 -18.78
CA TRP A 125 35.30 4.94 -17.47
C TRP A 125 36.54 4.38 -16.77
N LEU A 126 36.77 4.82 -15.53
CA LEU A 126 37.81 4.27 -14.66
C LEU A 126 37.20 3.80 -13.33
N PRO A 127 37.68 2.67 -12.78
CA PRO A 127 37.33 2.28 -11.42
C PRO A 127 37.79 3.33 -10.42
N ALA A 128 37.05 3.48 -9.32
CA ALA A 128 37.38 4.42 -8.24
C ALA A 128 38.82 4.28 -7.72
N SER A 129 39.40 3.07 -7.74
CA SER A 129 40.77 2.80 -7.30
C SER A 129 41.87 3.44 -8.17
N PHE A 130 41.55 3.84 -9.41
CA PHE A 130 42.48 4.46 -10.37
C PHE A 130 42.43 5.99 -10.34
N ILE A 131 41.52 6.59 -9.57
CA ILE A 131 41.32 8.03 -9.51
C ILE A 131 41.76 8.54 -8.13
N ALA A 132 42.37 9.72 -8.10
CA ALA A 132 42.79 10.34 -6.85
C ALA A 132 41.58 10.63 -5.93
N LYS A 133 41.74 10.36 -4.63
CA LYS A 133 40.63 10.43 -3.65
C LYS A 133 40.02 11.82 -3.52
N ASP A 134 40.83 12.87 -3.68
CA ASP A 134 40.41 14.27 -3.66
C ASP A 134 39.51 14.62 -4.86
N VAL A 135 39.83 14.09 -6.05
CA VAL A 135 38.99 14.25 -7.25
C VAL A 135 37.63 13.57 -7.08
N ILE A 136 37.62 12.34 -6.53
CA ILE A 136 36.35 11.65 -6.19
C ILE A 136 35.58 12.44 -5.15
N ALA A 137 36.26 12.93 -4.10
CA ALA A 137 35.61 13.71 -3.05
C ALA A 137 34.97 15.00 -3.59
N GLU A 138 35.60 15.69 -4.55
CA GLU A 138 35.03 16.87 -5.19
C GLU A 138 33.69 16.56 -5.90
N TYR A 139 33.58 15.38 -6.51
CA TYR A 139 32.37 14.92 -7.20
C TYR A 139 31.27 14.37 -6.26
N GLU A 140 31.67 13.66 -5.20
CA GLU A 140 30.73 12.99 -4.28
C GLU A 140 30.28 13.87 -3.11
N THR A 141 31.09 14.83 -2.67
CA THR A 141 30.76 15.70 -1.53
C THR A 141 29.44 16.48 -1.72
N PRO A 142 29.16 17.10 -2.89
CA PRO A 142 27.89 17.78 -3.11
C PRO A 142 26.67 16.86 -2.95
N TRP A 143 26.76 15.62 -3.44
CA TRP A 143 25.70 14.62 -3.33
C TRP A 143 25.42 14.20 -1.90
N TRP A 144 26.47 13.84 -1.17
CA TRP A 144 26.30 13.47 0.24
C TRP A 144 25.85 14.63 1.11
N ASN A 145 26.26 15.86 0.79
CA ASN A 145 25.76 17.06 1.46
C ASN A 145 24.27 17.30 1.19
N ALA A 146 23.83 17.15 -0.06
CA ALA A 146 22.43 17.29 -0.44
C ALA A 146 21.56 16.22 0.25
N ALA A 147 21.98 14.95 0.21
CA ALA A 147 21.28 13.85 0.87
C ALA A 147 21.19 14.03 2.40
N LYS A 148 22.30 14.40 3.07
CA LYS A 148 22.34 14.60 4.53
C LYS A 148 21.53 15.81 5.01
N LYS A 149 21.22 16.76 4.12
CA LYS A 149 20.37 17.92 4.40
C LYS A 149 18.94 17.76 3.89
N ALA A 150 18.65 16.68 3.16
CA ALA A 150 17.43 16.51 2.40
C ALA A 150 17.11 17.73 1.51
N ASP A 151 18.13 18.19 0.77
CA ASP A 151 18.02 19.29 -0.19
C ASP A 151 17.53 18.75 -1.54
N ASP A 152 16.22 18.89 -1.76
CA ASP A 152 15.51 18.40 -2.95
C ASP A 152 16.01 19.07 -4.24
N VAL A 153 16.22 20.38 -4.20
CA VAL A 153 16.68 21.17 -5.35
C VAL A 153 18.11 20.76 -5.73
N ALA A 154 19.01 20.63 -4.74
CA ALA A 154 20.37 20.18 -5.00
C ALA A 154 20.41 18.75 -5.53
N LEU A 155 19.61 17.83 -4.99
CA LEU A 155 19.51 16.45 -5.50
C LEU A 155 19.00 16.43 -6.94
N GLN A 156 17.94 17.18 -7.24
CA GLN A 156 17.37 17.25 -8.59
C GLN A 156 18.40 17.75 -9.61
N ASN A 157 19.12 18.84 -9.30
CA ASN A 157 20.16 19.40 -10.16
C ASN A 157 21.35 18.46 -10.36
N LEU A 158 21.70 17.66 -9.35
CA LEU A 158 22.81 16.69 -9.43
C LEU A 158 22.44 15.43 -10.24
N ILE A 159 21.14 15.10 -10.34
CA ILE A 159 20.63 13.97 -11.12
C ILE A 159 20.39 14.39 -12.58
N GLN A 160 19.76 15.54 -12.79
CA GLN A 160 19.46 16.11 -14.10
C GLN A 160 20.24 17.41 -14.25
N PRO A 161 21.53 17.37 -14.65
CA PRO A 161 22.24 18.60 -14.97
C PRO A 161 21.50 19.28 -16.12
N THR A 162 21.03 20.51 -15.88
CA THR A 162 20.36 21.32 -16.91
C THR A 162 21.28 21.42 -18.12
N ALA A 163 20.82 20.94 -19.27
CA ALA A 163 21.50 21.19 -20.54
C ALA A 163 21.70 22.70 -20.65
N ASN A 164 22.94 23.16 -20.73
CA ASN A 164 23.20 24.56 -21.04
C ASN A 164 22.67 24.77 -22.47
N GLU A 165 21.62 25.57 -22.61
CA GLU A 165 20.98 25.90 -23.90
C GLU A 165 21.92 26.70 -24.86
N GLU A 166 23.18 26.94 -24.49
CA GLU A 166 24.10 27.80 -25.25
C GLU A 166 25.10 27.01 -26.14
N ASP A 167 25.20 25.69 -26.03
CA ASP A 167 26.14 24.87 -26.82
C ASP A 167 25.39 23.83 -27.69
N GLU A 168 24.78 24.29 -28.79
CA GLU A 168 23.94 23.47 -29.69
C GLU A 168 24.71 22.46 -30.59
N GLU A 169 26.03 22.27 -30.45
CA GLU A 169 26.82 21.51 -31.44
C GLU A 169 27.64 20.32 -30.93
N GLU A 170 27.72 20.04 -29.62
CA GLU A 170 28.32 18.79 -29.15
C GLU A 170 27.25 17.86 -28.59
N GLU A 171 27.11 16.70 -29.24
CA GLU A 171 26.42 15.51 -28.76
C GLU A 171 27.14 14.97 -27.51
N VAL A 172 27.17 15.77 -26.44
CA VAL A 172 27.68 15.36 -25.13
C VAL A 172 26.61 14.47 -24.56
N ALA A 173 26.72 13.16 -24.82
CA ALA A 173 25.91 12.11 -24.24
C ALA A 173 25.57 12.47 -22.79
N THR A 174 24.30 12.75 -22.52
CA THR A 174 23.80 13.27 -21.25
C THR A 174 24.35 12.41 -20.12
N LEU A 175 25.25 13.00 -19.34
CA LEU A 175 26.10 12.28 -18.40
C LEU A 175 25.30 11.97 -17.13
N GLU A 176 24.86 10.72 -16.99
CA GLU A 176 24.00 10.31 -15.88
C GLU A 176 24.80 10.05 -14.59
N ARG A 177 24.28 10.56 -13.48
CA ARG A 177 24.76 10.22 -12.13
C ARG A 177 24.08 8.95 -11.65
N TYR A 178 24.86 8.01 -11.11
CA TYR A 178 24.30 6.83 -10.46
C TYR A 178 23.67 7.18 -9.11
N VAL A 179 22.35 7.02 -9.03
CA VAL A 179 21.53 7.39 -7.87
C VAL A 179 21.73 6.48 -6.66
N ASP A 180 22.10 5.23 -6.88
CA ASP A 180 22.37 4.24 -5.84
C ASP A 180 23.85 4.18 -5.46
N ALA A 181 24.58 5.29 -5.64
CA ALA A 181 25.92 5.43 -5.08
C ALA A 181 25.87 5.18 -3.56
N VAL A 182 26.86 4.44 -3.05
CA VAL A 182 26.92 4.03 -1.64
C VAL A 182 28.08 4.70 -0.92
N ASP A 183 27.90 5.00 0.37
CA ASP A 183 28.98 5.45 1.25
C ASP A 183 29.79 4.27 1.83
N GLU A 184 30.72 4.56 2.74
CA GLU A 184 31.56 3.54 3.40
C GLU A 184 30.76 2.53 4.24
N ASP A 185 29.55 2.88 4.67
CA ASP A 185 28.61 2.01 5.39
C ASP A 185 27.57 1.37 4.42
N GLY A 186 27.79 1.46 3.11
CA GLY A 186 26.91 0.88 2.10
C GLY A 186 25.56 1.58 1.96
N ARG A 187 25.41 2.82 2.45
CA ARG A 187 24.15 3.55 2.44
C ARG A 187 24.01 4.38 1.19
N THR A 188 22.86 4.30 0.54
CA THR A 188 22.48 5.21 -0.55
C THR A 188 21.88 6.50 -0.01
N ALA A 189 21.76 7.53 -0.87
CA ALA A 189 21.08 8.78 -0.52
C ALA A 189 19.64 8.55 -0.04
N LEU A 190 18.96 7.52 -0.58
CA LEU A 190 17.59 7.18 -0.22
C LEU A 190 17.44 6.81 1.26
N LEU A 191 18.41 6.07 1.83
CA LEU A 191 18.41 5.73 3.26
C LEU A 191 18.51 6.98 4.15
N PHE A 192 19.33 7.96 3.76
CA PHE A 192 19.48 9.21 4.50
C PHE A 192 18.18 10.02 4.49
N VAL A 193 17.64 10.31 3.30
CA VAL A 193 16.45 11.16 3.18
C VAL A 193 15.20 10.50 3.77
N ALA A 194 15.13 9.16 3.74
CA ALA A 194 14.07 8.41 4.39
C ALA A 194 14.09 8.59 5.92
N GLY A 195 15.27 8.45 6.54
CA GLY A 195 15.44 8.70 7.98
C GLY A 195 15.23 10.17 8.39
N LEU A 196 15.56 11.12 7.50
CA LEU A 196 15.30 12.55 7.73
C LEU A 196 13.81 12.91 7.61
N GLY A 197 13.05 12.12 6.86
CA GLY A 197 11.61 12.32 6.68
C GLY A 197 11.23 13.20 5.50
N SER A 198 12.08 13.29 4.47
CA SER A 198 11.79 14.11 3.28
C SER A 198 11.08 13.30 2.21
N GLU A 199 9.77 13.48 2.10
CA GLU A 199 8.93 12.83 1.10
C GLU A 199 9.35 13.22 -0.33
N GLU A 200 9.69 14.49 -0.54
CA GLU A 200 10.06 15.03 -1.84
C GLU A 200 11.37 14.40 -2.36
N CYS A 201 12.41 14.36 -1.52
CA CYS A 201 13.68 13.74 -1.90
C CYS A 201 13.51 12.24 -2.19
N VAL A 202 12.66 11.55 -1.43
CA VAL A 202 12.33 10.13 -1.68
C VAL A 202 11.71 9.97 -3.07
N ARG A 203 10.73 10.81 -3.43
CA ARG A 203 10.09 10.77 -4.75
C ARG A 203 11.06 11.12 -5.88
N ILE A 204 11.93 12.12 -5.70
CA ILE A 204 12.97 12.50 -6.68
C ILE A 204 13.91 11.32 -6.95
N LEU A 205 14.45 10.72 -5.89
CA LEU A 205 15.40 9.60 -6.01
C LEU A 205 14.73 8.37 -6.63
N ALA A 206 13.51 8.02 -6.21
CA ALA A 206 12.77 6.90 -6.76
C ALA A 206 12.40 7.12 -8.24
N SER A 207 11.99 8.33 -8.62
CA SER A 207 11.71 8.69 -10.02
C SER A 207 12.96 8.62 -10.91
N ALA A 208 14.13 8.82 -10.31
CA ALA A 208 15.43 8.65 -10.95
C ALA A 208 15.95 7.21 -10.93
N GLY A 209 15.12 6.23 -10.50
CA GLY A 209 15.44 4.80 -10.56
C GLY A 209 16.17 4.24 -9.34
N ALA A 210 16.18 4.94 -8.20
CA ALA A 210 16.79 4.42 -6.98
C ALA A 210 16.11 3.14 -6.48
N ASN A 211 16.91 2.18 -6.02
CA ASN A 211 16.42 0.95 -5.43
C ASN A 211 15.79 1.21 -4.05
N VAL A 212 14.46 1.21 -3.99
CA VAL A 212 13.67 1.41 -2.76
C VAL A 212 13.87 0.32 -1.70
N ASN A 213 14.42 -0.84 -2.11
CA ASN A 213 14.68 -2.01 -1.27
C ASN A 213 16.19 -2.21 -0.97
N HIS A 214 17.04 -1.24 -1.27
CA HIS A 214 18.48 -1.32 -0.99
C HIS A 214 18.75 -1.54 0.50
N LYS A 215 19.71 -2.41 0.83
CA LYS A 215 20.12 -2.73 2.20
C LYS A 215 21.52 -2.16 2.48
N ASP A 216 21.69 -1.50 3.63
CA ASP A 216 23.03 -1.10 4.07
C ASP A 216 23.88 -2.32 4.50
N ILE A 217 25.21 -2.17 4.52
CA ILE A 217 26.08 -3.31 4.89
C ILE A 217 26.12 -3.54 6.40
N ARG A 218 25.84 -2.50 7.18
CA ARG A 218 26.07 -2.47 8.63
C ARG A 218 24.98 -3.18 9.42
N GLY A 219 23.72 -2.99 9.04
CA GLY A 219 22.59 -3.57 9.74
C GLY A 219 21.58 -4.20 8.80
N GLN A 220 21.89 -4.25 7.49
CA GLN A 220 20.97 -4.76 6.47
C GLN A 220 19.66 -3.96 6.45
N LEU A 221 19.72 -2.67 6.81
CA LEU A 221 18.56 -1.79 6.94
C LEU A 221 18.15 -1.22 5.58
N THR A 222 16.85 -1.19 5.33
CA THR A 222 16.24 -0.60 4.13
C THR A 222 15.79 0.85 4.38
N PRO A 223 15.45 1.63 3.33
CA PRO A 223 14.77 2.92 3.50
C PRO A 223 13.52 2.86 4.39
N LEU A 224 12.73 1.78 4.31
CA LEU A 224 11.57 1.57 5.18
C LEU A 224 11.97 1.43 6.65
N HIS A 225 13.05 0.69 6.96
CA HIS A 225 13.57 0.60 8.33
C HIS A 225 14.01 1.97 8.86
N MET A 226 14.68 2.77 8.03
CA MET A 226 15.12 4.11 8.40
C MET A 226 13.90 5.00 8.70
N ALA A 227 12.91 5.04 7.81
CA ALA A 227 11.69 5.80 8.01
C ALA A 227 10.91 5.34 9.27
N ALA A 228 10.82 4.04 9.51
CA ALA A 228 10.15 3.47 10.68
C ALA A 228 10.87 3.81 11.99
N GLY A 229 12.18 3.55 12.07
CA GLY A 229 12.99 3.80 13.27
C GLY A 229 13.10 5.28 13.65
N TYR A 230 13.16 6.17 12.66
CA TYR A 230 13.16 7.62 12.84
C TYR A 230 11.76 8.24 12.90
N VAL A 231 10.70 7.43 12.91
CA VAL A 231 9.30 7.84 13.13
C VAL A 231 8.80 8.81 12.05
N LYS A 232 8.89 8.40 10.78
CA LYS A 232 8.52 9.18 9.60
C LYS A 232 7.32 8.56 8.86
N PRO A 233 6.09 8.64 9.41
CA PRO A 233 4.92 7.93 8.87
C PRO A 233 4.58 8.31 7.42
N ASN A 234 4.77 9.57 7.02
CA ASN A 234 4.50 9.95 5.64
C ASN A 234 5.51 9.33 4.67
N VAL A 235 6.80 9.31 5.02
CA VAL A 235 7.81 8.65 4.19
C VAL A 235 7.56 7.16 4.08
N VAL A 236 7.13 6.49 5.17
CA VAL A 236 6.71 5.08 5.11
C VAL A 236 5.61 4.90 4.07
N ARG A 237 4.57 5.74 4.11
CA ARG A 237 3.48 5.71 3.11
C ARG A 237 4.00 5.88 1.69
N VAL A 238 4.86 6.87 1.45
CA VAL A 238 5.45 7.14 0.12
C VAL A 238 6.30 5.97 -0.35
N LEU A 239 7.11 5.36 0.51
CA LEU A 239 7.92 4.20 0.14
C LEU A 239 7.04 3.00 -0.26
N ILE A 240 5.97 2.73 0.49
CA ILE A 240 5.00 1.67 0.15
C ILE A 240 4.30 1.97 -1.18
N GLU A 241 3.87 3.22 -1.41
CA GLU A 241 3.29 3.67 -2.70
C GLU A 241 4.26 3.46 -3.88
N LEU A 242 5.56 3.56 -3.63
CA LEU A 242 6.63 3.37 -4.61
C LEU A 242 7.06 1.90 -4.76
N GLY A 243 6.38 0.95 -4.11
CA GLY A 243 6.65 -0.49 -4.22
C GLY A 243 7.80 -0.99 -3.34
N ALA A 244 8.11 -0.30 -2.24
CA ALA A 244 9.02 -0.84 -1.24
C ALA A 244 8.39 -2.06 -0.55
N ASP A 245 9.20 -3.10 -0.35
CA ASP A 245 8.78 -4.36 0.27
C ASP A 245 8.84 -4.23 1.81
N PRO A 246 7.67 -4.27 2.51
CA PRO A 246 7.61 -4.14 3.95
C PRO A 246 8.04 -5.40 4.72
N GLU A 247 8.29 -6.51 4.04
CA GLU A 247 8.66 -7.80 4.66
C GLU A 247 10.17 -8.05 4.67
N ILE A 248 10.99 -7.17 4.07
CA ILE A 248 12.45 -7.31 4.11
C ILE A 248 12.95 -7.23 5.55
N GLU A 249 13.74 -8.22 5.95
CA GLU A 249 14.36 -8.27 7.27
C GLU A 249 15.74 -7.60 7.33
N ASP A 250 16.01 -6.93 8.45
CA ASP A 250 17.33 -6.46 8.85
C ASP A 250 18.24 -7.61 9.35
N GLU A 251 19.47 -7.31 9.75
CA GLU A 251 20.44 -8.33 10.21
C GLU A 251 19.96 -9.07 11.47
N ARG A 252 19.05 -8.47 12.24
CA ARG A 252 18.47 -9.05 13.45
C ARG A 252 17.21 -9.87 13.15
N GLY A 253 16.83 -10.05 11.88
CA GLY A 253 15.61 -10.73 11.48
C GLY A 253 14.34 -9.93 11.78
N ARG A 254 14.43 -8.59 11.81
CA ARG A 254 13.28 -7.72 12.08
C ARG A 254 12.81 -7.08 10.78
N THR A 255 11.51 -7.07 10.57
CA THR A 255 10.88 -6.22 9.55
C THR A 255 10.84 -4.75 10.01
N PRO A 256 10.56 -3.77 9.12
CA PRO A 256 10.25 -2.40 9.51
C PRO A 256 9.11 -2.30 10.55
N LEU A 257 8.12 -3.19 10.46
CA LEU A 257 7.00 -3.26 11.42
C LEU A 257 7.48 -3.73 12.80
N ASP A 258 8.29 -4.78 12.85
CA ASP A 258 8.87 -5.30 14.10
C ASP A 258 9.77 -4.25 14.77
N LEU A 259 10.59 -3.55 13.97
CA LEU A 259 11.41 -2.44 14.46
C LEU A 259 10.54 -1.34 15.08
N ALA A 260 9.47 -0.92 14.40
CA ALA A 260 8.56 0.11 14.92
C ALA A 260 7.89 -0.33 16.24
N LYS A 261 7.44 -1.59 16.33
CA LYS A 261 6.86 -2.19 17.55
C LYS A 261 7.88 -2.27 18.69
N GLU A 262 9.11 -2.70 18.42
CA GLU A 262 10.22 -2.74 19.40
C GLU A 262 10.50 -1.33 19.95
N VAL A 263 10.61 -0.33 19.06
CA VAL A 263 10.88 1.06 19.45
C VAL A 263 9.71 1.65 20.25
N LEU A 264 8.45 1.37 19.88
CA LEU A 264 7.28 1.82 20.62
C LEU A 264 7.24 1.23 22.04
N ASN A 265 7.59 -0.04 22.18
CA ASN A 265 7.66 -0.73 23.47
C ASN A 265 8.76 -0.16 24.38
N ALA A 266 9.90 0.23 23.80
CA ALA A 266 10.99 0.88 24.52
C ALA A 266 10.73 2.37 24.84
N THR A 267 9.75 3.02 24.21
CA THR A 267 9.50 4.47 24.35
C THR A 267 8.75 4.81 25.66
N PRO A 268 9.33 5.64 26.57
CA PRO A 268 8.71 5.98 27.86
C PRO A 268 7.35 6.70 27.74
N LYS A 269 6.46 6.49 28.71
CA LYS A 269 5.08 7.04 28.67
C LYS A 269 4.90 8.42 29.35
N GLY A 270 5.94 8.97 29.98
CA GLY A 270 5.79 10.05 30.97
C GLY A 270 5.94 11.50 30.49
N SER A 271 6.32 11.76 29.24
CA SER A 271 6.59 13.13 28.74
C SER A 271 5.80 13.43 27.48
N ALA A 272 5.38 14.69 27.30
CA ALA A 272 4.68 15.16 26.10
C ALA A 272 5.47 14.93 24.81
N VAL A 273 6.81 15.07 24.84
CA VAL A 273 7.68 14.78 23.70
C VAL A 273 7.65 13.27 23.37
N GLN A 274 7.68 12.43 24.40
CA GLN A 274 7.59 10.98 24.20
C GLN A 274 6.19 10.56 23.75
N PHE A 275 5.14 11.24 24.21
CA PHE A 275 3.78 11.03 23.71
C PHE A 275 3.68 11.30 22.20
N ALA A 276 4.22 12.42 21.72
CA ALA A 276 4.24 12.71 20.28
C ALA A 276 5.02 11.65 19.49
N ARG A 277 6.17 11.18 20.02
CA ARG A 277 6.93 10.09 19.41
C ARG A 277 6.13 8.79 19.35
N ARG A 278 5.42 8.43 20.42
CA ARG A 278 4.55 7.24 20.47
C ARG A 278 3.43 7.33 19.44
N LEU A 279 2.75 8.47 19.34
CA LEU A 279 1.71 8.69 18.34
C LEU A 279 2.28 8.55 16.92
N GLY A 280 3.48 9.08 16.67
CA GLY A 280 4.16 8.89 15.39
C GLY A 280 4.49 7.42 15.08
N LEU A 281 4.93 6.66 16.08
CA LEU A 281 5.21 5.22 15.94
C LEU A 281 3.94 4.41 15.72
N GLU A 282 2.85 4.74 16.43
CA GLU A 282 1.53 4.13 16.23
C GLU A 282 1.02 4.38 14.80
N ASN A 283 1.24 5.58 14.25
CA ASN A 283 0.91 5.88 12.86
C ASN A 283 1.78 5.09 11.86
N VAL A 284 3.09 4.94 12.13
CA VAL A 284 3.98 4.10 11.31
C VAL A 284 3.51 2.64 11.32
N ILE A 285 3.24 2.10 12.51
CA ILE A 285 2.76 0.73 12.69
C ILE A 285 1.47 0.54 11.91
N LYS A 286 0.52 1.46 12.04
CA LYS A 286 -0.74 1.37 11.30
C LYS A 286 -0.52 1.33 9.79
N VAL A 287 0.30 2.22 9.23
CA VAL A 287 0.57 2.23 7.78
C VAL A 287 1.21 0.93 7.30
N LEU A 288 2.11 0.34 8.11
CA LEU A 288 2.73 -0.94 7.78
C LEU A 288 1.75 -2.11 7.95
N GLU A 289 0.91 -2.11 8.98
CA GLU A 289 -0.13 -3.12 9.18
C GLU A 289 -1.17 -3.07 8.05
N ASP A 290 -1.59 -1.88 7.62
CA ASP A 290 -2.50 -1.70 6.47
C ASP A 290 -1.85 -2.14 5.14
N ALA A 291 -0.52 -2.24 5.08
CA ALA A 291 0.21 -2.68 3.89
C ALA A 291 0.55 -4.19 3.90
N ILE A 292 0.69 -4.79 5.08
CA ILE A 292 1.06 -6.20 5.27
C ILE A 292 -0.19 -7.07 5.44
N TYR A 293 -1.20 -6.55 6.13
CA TYR A 293 -2.41 -7.28 6.47
C TYR A 293 -3.60 -6.73 5.70
N GLU A 294 -4.48 -7.63 5.29
CA GLU A 294 -5.76 -7.30 4.69
C GLU A 294 -6.92 -7.84 5.54
N PHE A 295 -8.09 -7.26 5.35
CA PHE A 295 -9.33 -7.83 5.87
C PHE A 295 -9.90 -8.79 4.82
N ALA A 296 -10.04 -10.05 5.19
CA ALA A 296 -10.63 -11.09 4.36
C ALA A 296 -12.01 -11.51 4.91
N GLU A 297 -12.89 -11.95 4.00
CA GLU A 297 -14.19 -12.51 4.39
C GLU A 297 -14.00 -13.91 5.00
N VAL A 298 -14.53 -14.08 6.21
CA VAL A 298 -14.58 -15.38 6.88
C VAL A 298 -15.73 -16.19 6.30
N GLU A 299 -15.45 -17.42 5.87
CA GLU A 299 -16.49 -18.37 5.48
C GLU A 299 -17.11 -19.03 6.72
N GLU A 300 -16.26 -19.52 7.63
CA GLU A 300 -16.71 -20.26 8.80
C GLU A 300 -15.67 -20.20 9.94
N ILE A 301 -16.14 -20.15 11.18
CA ILE A 301 -15.31 -20.42 12.35
C ILE A 301 -15.52 -21.88 12.79
N LEU A 302 -14.46 -22.67 12.78
CA LEU A 302 -14.53 -24.12 12.96
C LEU A 302 -14.27 -24.56 14.41
N GLU A 303 -13.26 -23.95 15.04
CA GLU A 303 -12.80 -24.37 16.36
C GLU A 303 -12.40 -23.16 17.21
N LYS A 304 -12.37 -23.36 18.52
CA LYS A 304 -11.88 -22.41 19.51
C LYS A 304 -10.81 -23.07 20.36
N ARG A 305 -9.74 -22.33 20.63
CA ARG A 305 -8.69 -22.72 21.58
C ARG A 305 -8.28 -21.56 22.46
N GLY A 306 -7.52 -21.88 23.52
CA GLY A 306 -6.99 -20.89 24.44
C GLY A 306 -7.97 -20.51 25.55
N GLN A 307 -7.50 -19.63 26.44
CA GLN A 307 -8.24 -19.19 27.61
C GLN A 307 -7.93 -17.70 27.88
N ASP A 308 -8.93 -17.00 28.43
CA ASP A 308 -8.89 -15.57 28.76
C ASP A 308 -8.49 -14.70 27.54
N ASP A 309 -7.47 -13.85 27.68
CA ASP A 309 -7.02 -12.91 26.64
C ASP A 309 -6.26 -13.57 25.47
N LYS A 310 -6.15 -14.91 25.46
CA LYS A 310 -5.42 -15.67 24.44
C LYS A 310 -6.34 -16.63 23.67
N ILE A 311 -7.62 -16.26 23.53
CA ILE A 311 -8.55 -17.02 22.71
C ILE A 311 -8.20 -16.83 21.23
N GLU A 312 -8.13 -17.96 20.54
CA GLU A 312 -7.94 -18.03 19.09
C GLU A 312 -9.02 -18.92 18.50
N TYR A 313 -9.47 -18.58 17.31
CA TYR A 313 -10.46 -19.31 16.54
C TYR A 313 -9.83 -19.83 15.26
N LEU A 314 -10.17 -21.05 14.88
CA LEU A 314 -9.77 -21.63 13.60
C LEU A 314 -10.72 -21.11 12.53
N VAL A 315 -10.24 -20.19 11.71
CA VAL A 315 -10.99 -19.49 10.67
C VAL A 315 -10.75 -20.19 9.34
N LYS A 316 -11.84 -20.48 8.61
CA LYS A 316 -11.80 -20.84 7.20
C LYS A 316 -12.13 -19.60 6.37
N TRP A 317 -11.26 -19.26 5.43
CA TRP A 317 -11.42 -18.09 4.57
C TRP A 317 -12.32 -18.39 3.37
N LYS A 318 -13.02 -17.39 2.85
CA LYS A 318 -13.96 -17.58 1.72
C LYS A 318 -13.26 -17.65 0.36
N ASP A 319 -12.11 -17.02 0.24
CA ASP A 319 -11.29 -16.95 -0.97
C ASP A 319 -10.20 -18.03 -1.04
N SER A 320 -10.03 -18.81 0.04
CA SER A 320 -9.00 -19.84 0.16
C SER A 320 -9.49 -21.02 0.99
N ASP A 321 -9.14 -22.24 0.59
CA ASP A 321 -9.40 -23.45 1.39
C ASP A 321 -8.50 -23.55 2.64
N GLU A 322 -7.58 -22.59 2.84
CA GLU A 322 -6.69 -22.53 3.99
C GLU A 322 -7.44 -22.20 5.28
N LYS A 323 -6.95 -22.79 6.38
CA LYS A 323 -7.52 -22.62 7.71
C LYS A 323 -6.43 -22.13 8.66
N GLU A 324 -6.69 -21.03 9.33
CA GLU A 324 -5.71 -20.39 10.19
C GLU A 324 -6.26 -20.09 11.58
N TRP A 325 -5.41 -20.21 12.59
CA TRP A 325 -5.75 -19.81 13.95
C TRP A 325 -5.58 -18.31 14.10
N VAL A 326 -6.69 -17.59 14.16
CA VAL A 326 -6.74 -16.13 14.27
C VAL A 326 -7.14 -15.73 15.69
N LYS A 327 -6.51 -14.69 16.23
CA LYS A 327 -6.83 -14.17 17.56
C LYS A 327 -8.23 -13.56 17.58
N ALA A 328 -8.97 -13.78 18.66
CA ALA A 328 -10.34 -13.30 18.82
C ALA A 328 -10.53 -11.81 18.49
N GLY A 329 -9.59 -10.95 18.93
CA GLY A 329 -9.66 -9.51 18.68
C GLY A 329 -9.38 -9.06 17.24
N LEU A 330 -9.02 -9.97 16.34
CA LEU A 330 -8.81 -9.72 14.91
C LEU A 330 -9.95 -10.27 14.04
N ILE A 331 -10.98 -10.87 14.66
CA ILE A 331 -12.16 -11.41 14.01
C ILE A 331 -13.34 -10.48 14.32
N GLY A 332 -14.29 -10.34 13.39
CA GLY A 332 -15.53 -9.61 13.63
C GLY A 332 -16.23 -10.09 14.90
N GLU A 333 -16.64 -9.15 15.76
CA GLU A 333 -17.31 -9.46 17.03
C GLU A 333 -18.63 -10.21 16.81
N ASP A 334 -19.30 -9.92 15.69
CA ASP A 334 -20.48 -10.62 15.18
C ASP A 334 -20.19 -12.08 14.86
N LEU A 335 -19.14 -12.37 14.08
CA LEU A 335 -18.75 -13.73 13.72
C LEU A 335 -18.42 -14.57 14.96
N VAL A 336 -17.67 -13.99 15.89
CA VAL A 336 -17.30 -14.65 17.15
C VAL A 336 -18.54 -14.93 17.98
N LYS A 337 -19.46 -13.98 18.08
CA LYS A 337 -20.73 -14.14 18.80
C LYS A 337 -21.57 -15.24 18.18
N ASP A 338 -21.71 -15.26 16.86
CA ASP A 338 -22.47 -16.27 16.12
C ASP A 338 -21.92 -17.68 16.40
N PHE A 339 -20.60 -17.85 16.36
CA PHE A 339 -19.96 -19.11 16.73
C PHE A 339 -20.22 -19.52 18.19
N GLU A 340 -20.09 -18.62 19.16
CA GLU A 340 -20.33 -18.92 20.58
C GLU A 340 -21.80 -19.24 20.88
N ASP A 341 -22.73 -18.62 20.15
CA ASP A 341 -24.18 -18.88 20.22
C ASP A 341 -24.58 -20.18 19.48
N GLY A 342 -23.63 -20.81 18.79
CA GLY A 342 -23.84 -22.03 18.00
C GLY A 342 -24.68 -21.79 16.75
N LEU A 343 -24.58 -20.59 16.19
CA LEU A 343 -25.20 -20.21 14.93
C LEU A 343 -24.28 -20.61 13.78
N GLU A 344 -24.85 -21.21 12.75
CA GLU A 344 -24.15 -21.48 11.50
C GLU A 344 -24.61 -20.50 10.42
N TYR A 345 -23.68 -20.04 9.59
CA TYR A 345 -24.00 -19.26 8.40
C TYR A 345 -24.66 -20.19 7.39
N ALA A 346 -25.88 -19.85 6.99
CA ALA A 346 -26.63 -20.61 6.00
C ALA A 346 -27.29 -19.64 5.01
N VAL A 347 -27.41 -20.06 3.75
CA VAL A 347 -28.05 -19.21 2.74
C VAL A 347 -29.56 -19.39 2.83
N ALA A 348 -30.24 -18.37 3.35
CA ALA A 348 -31.69 -18.27 3.35
C ALA A 348 -32.20 -18.02 1.92
N GLU A 349 -33.16 -18.83 1.47
CA GLU A 349 -33.78 -18.68 0.14
C GLU A 349 -34.96 -17.71 0.16
N GLU A 350 -35.86 -17.87 1.13
CA GLU A 350 -37.08 -17.08 1.25
C GLU A 350 -37.65 -17.14 2.67
N ILE A 351 -38.43 -16.12 3.04
CA ILE A 351 -39.26 -16.14 4.24
C ILE A 351 -40.66 -16.63 3.85
N LEU A 352 -41.16 -17.62 4.58
CA LEU A 352 -42.46 -18.27 4.34
C LEU A 352 -43.58 -17.70 5.22
N ASP A 353 -43.26 -17.30 6.46
CA ASP A 353 -44.25 -16.85 7.44
C ASP A 353 -43.63 -15.93 8.51
N CYS A 354 -44.45 -15.22 9.27
CA CYS A 354 -44.03 -14.34 10.38
C CYS A 354 -44.96 -14.56 11.59
N ARG A 355 -44.38 -14.61 12.79
CA ARG A 355 -45.13 -14.71 14.05
C ARG A 355 -44.54 -13.80 15.12
N GLU A 356 -45.33 -13.57 16.16
CA GLU A 356 -44.87 -12.91 17.38
C GLU A 356 -44.38 -14.00 18.36
N GLY A 357 -43.08 -14.00 18.63
CA GLY A 357 -42.41 -14.98 19.50
C GLY A 357 -42.52 -14.66 20.99
N ASP A 358 -41.87 -15.49 21.80
CA ASP A 358 -41.78 -15.30 23.25
C ASP A 358 -41.01 -13.99 23.51
N GLU A 359 -41.66 -13.01 24.19
CA GLU A 359 -41.23 -11.61 24.40
C GLU A 359 -41.75 -10.54 23.43
N LYS A 360 -42.74 -10.83 22.56
CA LYS A 360 -43.25 -9.88 21.56
C LYS A 360 -42.23 -9.47 20.48
N LYS A 361 -41.18 -10.26 20.31
CA LYS A 361 -40.22 -10.11 19.23
C LYS A 361 -40.74 -10.82 17.98
N ARG A 362 -40.46 -10.28 16.80
CA ARG A 362 -40.82 -10.90 15.53
C ARG A 362 -39.91 -12.09 15.25
N GLU A 363 -40.51 -13.19 14.86
CA GLU A 363 -39.82 -14.38 14.34
C GLU A 363 -40.35 -14.67 12.93
N PHE A 364 -39.44 -15.07 12.06
CA PHE A 364 -39.72 -15.40 10.66
C PHE A 364 -39.46 -16.88 10.42
N LEU A 365 -40.34 -17.52 9.65
CA LEU A 365 -40.15 -18.88 9.19
C LEU A 365 -39.30 -18.84 7.92
N VAL A 366 -38.01 -19.14 8.05
CA VAL A 366 -37.02 -19.02 6.98
C VAL A 366 -36.84 -20.38 6.31
N LYS A 367 -36.92 -20.41 4.99
CA LYS A 367 -36.52 -21.56 4.17
C LYS A 367 -35.05 -21.42 3.80
N TRP A 368 -34.28 -22.47 4.03
CA TRP A 368 -32.85 -22.51 3.78
C TRP A 368 -32.55 -23.31 2.52
N SER A 369 -31.45 -22.99 1.85
CA SER A 369 -30.98 -23.73 0.67
C SER A 369 -30.46 -25.13 1.01
N ASP A 370 -29.94 -25.29 2.23
CA ASP A 370 -29.22 -26.48 2.65
C ASP A 370 -30.04 -27.38 3.61
N ILE A 371 -31.25 -26.94 4.00
CA ILE A 371 -32.12 -27.63 4.95
C ILE A 371 -33.52 -27.78 4.36
N GLU A 372 -34.04 -29.01 4.31
CA GLU A 372 -35.37 -29.29 3.74
C GLU A 372 -36.51 -28.66 4.55
N GLU A 373 -36.35 -28.54 5.87
CA GLU A 373 -37.36 -27.97 6.78
C GLU A 373 -37.06 -26.51 7.12
N ALA A 374 -38.04 -25.64 6.90
CA ALA A 374 -37.96 -24.23 7.29
C ALA A 374 -37.96 -24.07 8.83
N THR A 375 -37.18 -23.13 9.35
CA THR A 375 -37.04 -22.89 10.79
C THR A 375 -37.51 -21.49 11.20
N TRP A 376 -38.04 -21.37 12.41
CA TRP A 376 -38.39 -20.07 12.99
C TRP A 376 -37.15 -19.41 13.59
N GLU A 377 -36.74 -18.29 13.01
CA GLU A 377 -35.60 -17.49 13.46
C GLU A 377 -36.05 -16.08 13.89
N PRO A 378 -35.39 -15.49 14.90
CA PRO A 378 -35.65 -14.10 15.30
C PRO A 378 -35.25 -13.13 14.19
N GLU A 379 -35.92 -11.98 14.11
CA GLU A 379 -35.63 -10.92 13.13
C GLU A 379 -34.15 -10.51 13.06
N GLU A 380 -33.43 -10.54 14.18
CA GLU A 380 -32.00 -10.21 14.28
C GLU A 380 -31.09 -11.17 13.48
N ASN A 381 -31.57 -12.38 13.17
CA ASN A 381 -30.82 -13.43 12.48
C ASN A 381 -31.21 -13.57 11.00
N VAL A 382 -32.17 -12.78 10.52
CA VAL A 382 -32.70 -12.89 9.16
C VAL A 382 -32.26 -11.69 8.34
N ASP A 383 -31.89 -11.96 7.09
CA ASP A 383 -31.47 -10.92 6.15
C ASP A 383 -32.54 -9.81 6.05
N PRO A 384 -32.18 -8.55 6.32
CA PRO A 384 -33.10 -7.43 6.24
C PRO A 384 -33.78 -7.26 4.88
N ASP A 385 -33.13 -7.66 3.78
CA ASP A 385 -33.68 -7.56 2.43
C ASP A 385 -34.72 -8.65 2.17
N LEU A 386 -34.52 -9.88 2.68
CA LEU A 386 -35.54 -10.93 2.65
C LEU A 386 -36.78 -10.54 3.45
N ILE A 387 -36.61 -9.86 4.59
CA ILE A 387 -37.72 -9.34 5.40
C ILE A 387 -38.53 -8.32 4.59
N LYS A 388 -37.86 -7.37 3.92
CA LYS A 388 -38.55 -6.40 3.05
C LYS A 388 -39.33 -7.09 1.94
N GLU A 389 -38.73 -8.06 1.26
CA GLU A 389 -39.39 -8.81 0.18
C GLU A 389 -40.65 -9.55 0.67
N PHE A 390 -40.57 -10.17 1.84
CA PHE A 390 -41.70 -10.86 2.46
C PHE A 390 -42.84 -9.90 2.83
N GLU A 391 -42.50 -8.75 3.42
CA GLU A 391 -43.49 -7.72 3.80
C GLU A 391 -44.21 -7.16 2.56
N VAL A 392 -43.48 -6.94 1.45
CA VAL A 392 -44.07 -6.55 0.16
C VAL A 392 -45.00 -7.63 -0.39
N LYS A 393 -44.64 -8.91 -0.25
CA LYS A 393 -45.39 -10.06 -0.80
C LYS A 393 -46.67 -10.36 -0.01
N ASN A 394 -46.67 -10.18 1.31
CA ASN A 394 -47.80 -10.48 2.20
C ASN A 394 -48.65 -9.26 2.59
N GLY A 395 -48.13 -8.05 2.37
CA GLY A 395 -48.84 -6.78 2.56
C GLY A 395 -49.43 -6.24 1.25
N GLY A 396 -50.50 -6.87 0.75
CA GLY A 396 -51.29 -6.34 -0.36
C GLY A 396 -52.16 -5.14 0.01
N GLU A 397 -51.58 -4.08 0.57
CA GLU A 397 -52.14 -2.73 0.59
C GLU A 397 -50.96 -1.77 0.76
N VAL A 398 -50.55 -1.17 -0.36
CA VAL A 398 -49.70 0.01 -0.36
C VAL A 398 -50.48 1.06 0.42
N VAL A 399 -50.06 1.35 1.65
CA VAL A 399 -50.40 2.61 2.28
C VAL A 399 -49.68 3.65 1.44
N ALA A 400 -50.39 4.12 0.41
CA ALA A 400 -50.15 5.40 -0.20
C ALA A 400 -50.19 6.41 0.95
N ALA A 401 -49.01 6.78 1.46
CA ALA A 401 -48.86 8.03 2.18
C ALA A 401 -49.01 9.13 1.12
N GLU A 402 -50.27 9.54 0.96
CA GLU A 402 -50.77 10.79 0.38
C GLU A 402 -49.76 11.59 -0.46
N GLU A 403 -49.81 11.37 -1.77
CA GLU A 403 -49.85 12.52 -2.66
C GLU A 403 -51.17 13.26 -2.42
N ALA A 404 -51.11 14.35 -1.66
CA ALA A 404 -52.07 15.43 -1.74
C ALA A 404 -51.37 16.63 -2.42
N ASP A 405 -51.60 16.72 -3.72
CA ASP A 405 -51.28 17.84 -4.60
C ASP A 405 -51.82 19.17 -4.06
N THR A 406 -50.93 20.12 -3.76
CA THR A 406 -51.08 21.52 -4.21
C THR A 406 -49.70 22.10 -4.55
N SER A 407 -49.41 22.15 -5.85
CA SER A 407 -48.40 22.97 -6.57
C SER A 407 -47.71 24.13 -5.80
N PRO A 408 -46.42 24.46 -6.06
CA PRO A 408 -45.78 24.44 -7.38
C PRO A 408 -44.50 23.59 -7.46
N VAL A 409 -44.25 23.11 -8.68
CA VAL A 409 -43.00 22.52 -9.18
C VAL A 409 -41.78 23.23 -8.60
N VAL A 410 -40.95 22.50 -7.85
CA VAL A 410 -39.55 22.85 -7.62
C VAL A 410 -38.73 21.59 -7.88
N ASP A 411 -38.09 21.54 -9.04
CA ASP A 411 -37.10 20.56 -9.47
C ASP A 411 -35.96 20.48 -8.44
N THR A 412 -35.94 19.48 -7.55
CA THR A 412 -34.72 19.16 -6.80
C THR A 412 -34.49 17.65 -6.82
N GLU A 413 -33.88 17.15 -7.90
CA GLU A 413 -33.45 15.75 -8.09
C GLU A 413 -32.10 15.44 -7.41
N VAL A 414 -31.74 16.16 -6.34
CA VAL A 414 -30.54 15.91 -5.54
C VAL A 414 -30.96 15.32 -4.20
N GLU A 415 -30.69 14.04 -4.00
CA GLU A 415 -30.97 13.37 -2.72
C GLU A 415 -29.83 13.65 -1.73
N LYS A 416 -30.15 14.26 -0.59
CA LYS A 416 -29.20 14.59 0.47
C LYS A 416 -29.39 13.68 1.68
N VAL A 417 -28.34 12.95 2.03
CA VAL A 417 -28.25 12.15 3.27
C VAL A 417 -27.31 12.86 4.25
N VAL A 418 -27.84 13.33 5.38
CA VAL A 418 -27.03 14.01 6.40
C VAL A 418 -26.25 12.97 7.22
N LEU A 419 -24.92 13.04 7.16
CA LEU A 419 -24.02 12.17 7.93
C LEU A 419 -23.67 12.77 9.30
N LYS A 420 -23.59 14.10 9.38
CA LYS A 420 -23.38 14.85 10.61
C LYS A 420 -24.14 16.17 10.55
N ALA A 421 -25.02 16.41 11.51
CA ALA A 421 -25.78 17.65 11.60
C ALA A 421 -24.85 18.86 11.79
N GLY A 422 -25.14 19.95 11.09
CA GLY A 422 -24.49 21.24 11.30
C GLY A 422 -25.21 22.10 12.34
N TYR A 423 -24.79 23.35 12.45
CA TYR A 423 -25.39 24.33 13.33
C TYR A 423 -25.46 25.71 12.67
N GLY A 424 -26.37 26.54 13.16
CA GLY A 424 -26.54 27.91 12.66
C GLY A 424 -27.40 28.02 11.40
N PRO A 425 -27.46 29.21 10.79
CA PRO A 425 -28.30 29.45 9.63
C PRO A 425 -27.75 28.77 8.38
N LYS A 426 -28.67 28.34 7.51
CA LYS A 426 -28.34 27.88 6.15
C LYS A 426 -27.79 29.05 5.31
N PRO A 427 -26.87 28.80 4.37
CA PRO A 427 -26.35 29.83 3.47
C PRO A 427 -27.47 30.33 2.53
N SER A 428 -27.39 31.61 2.16
CA SER A 428 -28.31 32.26 1.22
C SER A 428 -27.63 32.51 -0.14
N PRO A 429 -28.39 32.56 -1.25
CA PRO A 429 -27.84 32.86 -2.57
C PRO A 429 -26.98 34.14 -2.58
N GLY A 430 -25.80 34.05 -3.20
CA GLY A 430 -24.79 35.11 -3.27
C GLY A 430 -23.75 35.08 -2.14
N GLN A 431 -23.94 34.28 -1.09
CA GLN A 431 -22.94 34.10 -0.04
C GLN A 431 -21.77 33.25 -0.50
N THR A 432 -20.60 33.49 0.10
CA THR A 432 -19.40 32.70 -0.17
C THR A 432 -19.31 31.54 0.81
N VAL A 433 -19.31 30.31 0.29
CA VAL A 433 -19.22 29.10 1.09
C VAL A 433 -17.88 28.43 0.84
N THR A 434 -17.22 27.99 1.91
CA THR A 434 -16.01 27.16 1.85
C THR A 434 -16.34 25.76 2.33
N VAL A 435 -16.03 24.75 1.53
CA VAL A 435 -16.34 23.34 1.80
C VAL A 435 -15.13 22.43 1.68
N HIS A 436 -15.13 21.34 2.44
CA HIS A 436 -14.46 20.12 2.02
C HIS A 436 -15.40 19.31 1.15
N CYS A 437 -14.90 18.71 0.08
CA CYS A 437 -15.70 17.90 -0.83
C CYS A 437 -14.89 16.71 -1.32
N THR A 438 -15.52 15.54 -1.36
CA THR A 438 -15.00 14.32 -1.96
C THR A 438 -16.03 13.79 -2.96
N GLY A 439 -15.61 13.53 -4.20
CA GLY A 439 -16.45 12.99 -5.26
C GLY A 439 -16.16 11.52 -5.56
N TYR A 440 -17.23 10.76 -5.78
CA TYR A 440 -17.25 9.33 -6.10
C TYR A 440 -18.08 9.05 -7.37
N GLY A 441 -17.79 7.95 -8.06
CA GLY A 441 -18.36 7.61 -9.37
C GLY A 441 -17.33 7.49 -10.49
N LYS A 442 -16.06 7.25 -10.15
CA LYS A 442 -14.98 7.16 -11.15
C LYS A 442 -15.21 5.96 -12.06
N ASP A 443 -15.12 6.17 -13.36
CA ASP A 443 -15.30 5.14 -14.40
C ASP A 443 -16.64 4.39 -14.30
N GLY A 444 -17.68 5.04 -13.77
CA GLY A 444 -19.02 4.48 -13.58
C GLY A 444 -19.20 3.70 -12.28
N ASP A 445 -18.17 3.64 -11.43
CA ASP A 445 -18.20 2.93 -10.15
C ASP A 445 -18.40 3.91 -8.98
N MET A 446 -19.55 3.82 -8.33
CA MET A 446 -19.97 4.70 -7.24
C MET A 446 -19.15 4.51 -5.95
N SER A 447 -18.37 3.44 -5.83
CA SER A 447 -17.46 3.21 -4.70
C SER A 447 -16.10 3.91 -4.90
N LYS A 448 -15.72 4.19 -6.15
CA LYS A 448 -14.41 4.74 -6.48
C LYS A 448 -14.40 6.26 -6.40
N LYS A 449 -13.48 6.78 -5.57
CA LYS A 449 -13.18 8.22 -5.46
C LYS A 449 -12.48 8.72 -6.72
N PHE A 450 -12.96 9.83 -7.31
CA PHE A 450 -12.25 10.50 -8.40
C PHE A 450 -11.51 11.76 -7.95
N TRP A 451 -11.93 12.41 -6.86
CA TRP A 451 -11.34 13.66 -6.38
C TRP A 451 -11.72 13.98 -4.93
N SER A 452 -10.81 14.58 -4.15
CA SER A 452 -11.14 15.20 -2.87
C SER A 452 -10.32 16.47 -2.58
N THR A 453 -10.94 17.45 -1.93
CA THR A 453 -10.20 18.59 -1.35
C THR A 453 -9.42 18.23 -0.08
N LYS A 454 -9.57 17.00 0.42
CA LYS A 454 -8.75 16.44 1.50
C LYS A 454 -7.49 15.73 0.97
N ASP A 455 -7.35 15.58 -0.35
CA ASP A 455 -6.16 15.01 -0.96
C ASP A 455 -4.95 15.95 -0.80
N PHE A 456 -3.74 15.38 -0.86
CA PHE A 456 -2.50 16.11 -0.60
C PHE A 456 -2.33 17.31 -1.56
N GLY A 457 -1.93 18.47 -1.00
CA GLY A 457 -1.74 19.71 -1.75
C GLY A 457 -3.03 20.46 -2.15
N GLN A 458 -4.21 19.86 -1.94
CA GLN A 458 -5.48 20.52 -2.20
C GLN A 458 -5.90 21.42 -1.03
N LYS A 459 -6.67 22.46 -1.34
CA LYS A 459 -7.23 23.40 -0.33
C LYS A 459 -8.76 23.27 -0.34
N PRO A 460 -9.43 23.62 0.78
CA PRO A 460 -10.89 23.72 0.80
C PRO A 460 -11.40 24.57 -0.35
N PHE A 461 -12.44 24.07 -1.03
CA PHE A 461 -12.99 24.72 -2.21
C PHE A 461 -13.94 25.84 -1.78
N THR A 462 -13.85 27.00 -2.42
CA THR A 462 -14.65 28.19 -2.07
C THR A 462 -15.36 28.71 -3.30
N PHE A 463 -16.68 28.91 -3.20
CA PHE A 463 -17.52 29.40 -4.30
C PHE A 463 -18.68 30.25 -3.79
N GLN A 464 -19.30 31.04 -4.67
CA GLN A 464 -20.54 31.75 -4.37
C GLN A 464 -21.74 30.87 -4.70
N ILE A 465 -22.62 30.69 -3.72
CA ILE A 465 -23.76 29.77 -3.83
C ILE A 465 -24.96 30.42 -4.52
N GLY A 466 -25.72 29.66 -5.30
CA GLY A 466 -26.90 30.12 -6.03
C GLY A 466 -26.57 31.08 -7.17
N GLN A 467 -25.40 30.91 -7.80
CA GLN A 467 -24.94 31.73 -8.93
C GLN A 467 -24.63 30.89 -10.18
N GLY A 468 -24.82 29.57 -10.14
CA GLY A 468 -24.52 28.67 -11.26
C GLY A 468 -23.03 28.58 -11.60
N LEU A 469 -22.14 28.92 -10.64
CA LEU A 469 -20.68 28.86 -10.82
C LEU A 469 -20.10 27.45 -10.63
N VAL A 470 -20.91 26.55 -10.09
CA VAL A 470 -20.59 25.14 -9.85
C VAL A 470 -21.71 24.27 -10.42
N ILE A 471 -21.50 22.95 -10.45
CA ILE A 471 -22.56 22.02 -10.84
C ILE A 471 -23.80 22.21 -9.96
N LYS A 472 -24.99 21.97 -10.52
CA LYS A 472 -26.27 22.22 -9.83
C LYS A 472 -26.36 21.47 -8.51
N ALA A 473 -25.83 20.26 -8.44
CA ALA A 473 -25.78 19.47 -7.20
C ALA A 473 -25.10 20.21 -6.05
N TRP A 474 -24.03 20.96 -6.33
CA TRP A 474 -23.33 21.75 -5.31
C TRP A 474 -24.03 23.08 -5.06
N ASP A 475 -24.51 23.73 -6.12
CA ASP A 475 -25.13 25.04 -6.01
C ASP A 475 -26.42 24.96 -5.20
N GLU A 476 -27.25 23.95 -5.43
CA GLU A 476 -28.53 23.73 -4.75
C GLU A 476 -28.38 22.88 -3.48
N GLY A 477 -27.61 21.78 -3.54
CA GLY A 477 -27.48 20.86 -2.41
C GLY A 477 -26.81 21.48 -1.18
N VAL A 478 -25.86 22.42 -1.37
CA VAL A 478 -25.20 23.11 -0.26
C VAL A 478 -26.10 24.22 0.34
N MET A 479 -27.11 24.72 -0.38
CA MET A 479 -28.03 25.73 0.16
C MET A 479 -28.85 25.18 1.32
N ASP A 480 -29.11 23.88 1.30
CA ASP A 480 -29.82 23.20 2.36
C ASP A 480 -28.94 22.70 3.51
N MET A 481 -27.64 22.97 3.47
CA MET A 481 -26.69 22.57 4.52
C MET A 481 -26.46 23.68 5.55
N GLN A 482 -26.01 23.30 6.74
CA GLN A 482 -25.60 24.22 7.82
C GLN A 482 -24.09 24.23 8.04
N LEU A 483 -23.58 25.26 8.71
CA LEU A 483 -22.15 25.32 9.07
C LEU A 483 -21.75 24.09 9.91
N GLY A 484 -20.68 23.41 9.50
CA GLY A 484 -20.20 22.19 10.14
C GLY A 484 -20.96 20.91 9.76
N GLU A 485 -22.03 20.99 8.96
CA GLU A 485 -22.76 19.83 8.45
C GLU A 485 -21.87 19.01 7.53
N VAL A 486 -21.97 17.69 7.64
CA VAL A 486 -21.41 16.73 6.67
C VAL A 486 -22.59 15.99 6.05
N ALA A 487 -22.74 16.05 4.74
CA ALA A 487 -23.80 15.36 4.03
C ALA A 487 -23.27 14.69 2.77
N ARG A 488 -23.94 13.61 2.37
CA ARG A 488 -23.74 12.93 1.10
C ARG A 488 -24.83 13.36 0.14
N LEU A 489 -24.43 13.91 -1.00
CA LEU A 489 -25.32 14.33 -2.08
C LEU A 489 -25.25 13.29 -3.19
N HIS A 490 -26.37 12.65 -3.47
CA HIS A 490 -26.57 11.81 -4.64
C HIS A 490 -27.14 12.70 -5.74
N CYS A 491 -26.44 12.79 -6.86
CA CYS A 491 -26.87 13.62 -7.97
C CYS A 491 -27.09 12.79 -9.22
N THR A 492 -28.21 13.07 -9.88
CA THR A 492 -28.50 12.60 -11.23
C THR A 492 -27.48 13.20 -12.21
N PRO A 493 -27.27 12.57 -13.37
CA PRO A 493 -26.31 13.06 -14.35
C PRO A 493 -26.52 14.53 -14.73
N GLU A 494 -27.77 14.98 -14.86
CA GLU A 494 -28.19 16.33 -15.22
C GLU A 494 -27.81 17.38 -14.16
N TYR A 495 -27.68 16.96 -12.90
CA TYR A 495 -27.25 17.79 -11.78
C TYR A 495 -25.73 17.72 -11.53
N GLY A 496 -25.05 16.76 -12.17
CA GLY A 496 -23.60 16.61 -12.20
C GLY A 496 -22.99 17.21 -13.47
N TYR A 497 -22.32 16.36 -14.27
CA TYR A 497 -21.60 16.75 -15.50
C TYR A 497 -22.35 16.42 -16.80
N GLY A 498 -23.57 15.87 -16.70
CA GLY A 498 -24.49 15.61 -17.80
C GLY A 498 -23.91 14.74 -18.92
N ALA A 499 -24.44 14.95 -20.13
CA ALA A 499 -24.08 14.18 -21.33
C ALA A 499 -22.63 14.35 -21.80
N SER A 500 -21.87 15.29 -21.24
CA SER A 500 -20.45 15.48 -21.58
C SER A 500 -19.52 14.72 -20.65
N GLY A 501 -19.96 14.38 -19.43
CA GLY A 501 -19.10 13.84 -18.39
C GLY A 501 -17.94 14.78 -18.05
N PHE A 502 -16.88 14.23 -17.45
CA PHE A 502 -15.64 14.95 -17.18
C PHE A 502 -14.44 13.99 -17.29
N PRO A 503 -13.94 13.75 -18.52
CA PRO A 503 -12.94 12.72 -18.79
C PRO A 503 -11.64 12.87 -18.00
N SER A 504 -11.21 14.11 -17.71
CA SER A 504 -10.00 14.38 -16.92
C SER A 504 -10.05 13.83 -15.50
N TRP A 505 -11.25 13.57 -14.97
CA TRP A 505 -11.46 12.92 -13.67
C TRP A 505 -12.03 11.50 -13.79
N GLY A 506 -12.08 10.94 -15.00
CA GLY A 506 -12.68 9.62 -15.25
C GLY A 506 -14.20 9.60 -15.07
N ILE A 507 -14.88 10.75 -15.18
CA ILE A 507 -16.35 10.80 -15.10
C ILE A 507 -16.91 10.57 -16.50
N GLN A 508 -17.67 9.48 -16.66
CA GLN A 508 -18.25 9.12 -17.95
C GLN A 508 -19.48 10.01 -18.26
N PRO A 509 -19.82 10.17 -19.55
CA PRO A 509 -21.07 10.82 -19.97
C PRO A 509 -22.31 10.20 -19.28
N ASN A 510 -23.25 11.03 -18.88
CA ASN A 510 -24.51 10.62 -18.24
C ASN A 510 -24.33 9.75 -16.98
N SER A 511 -23.25 9.94 -16.22
CA SER A 511 -23.02 9.22 -14.97
C SER A 511 -23.66 9.92 -13.76
N PRO A 512 -24.37 9.18 -12.89
CA PRO A 512 -24.71 9.68 -11.56
C PRO A 512 -23.45 9.80 -10.71
N LEU A 513 -23.45 10.69 -9.73
CA LEU A 513 -22.29 10.90 -8.85
C LEU A 513 -22.71 11.05 -7.40
N ILE A 514 -21.77 10.74 -6.51
CA ILE A 514 -21.92 10.97 -5.08
C ILE A 514 -20.87 11.99 -4.63
N PHE A 515 -21.32 12.98 -3.86
CA PHE A 515 -20.43 13.95 -3.22
C PHE A 515 -20.61 13.92 -1.71
N GLU A 516 -19.54 13.66 -0.98
CA GLU A 516 -19.49 13.94 0.46
C GLU A 516 -19.00 15.37 0.67
N ILE A 517 -19.84 16.22 1.23
CA ILE A 517 -19.56 17.64 1.44
C ILE A 517 -19.59 17.96 2.92
N GLN A 518 -18.59 18.72 3.38
CA GLN A 518 -18.54 19.33 4.70
C GLN A 518 -18.47 20.85 4.58
N VAL A 519 -19.42 21.57 5.19
CA VAL A 519 -19.42 23.04 5.19
C VAL A 519 -18.49 23.56 6.29
N LEU A 520 -17.43 24.29 5.91
CA LEU A 520 -16.43 24.82 6.85
C LEU A 520 -16.67 26.27 7.21
N LYS A 521 -17.20 27.05 6.26
CA LYS A 521 -17.37 28.49 6.42
C LYS A 521 -18.47 29.02 5.51
N ILE A 522 -19.25 29.97 6.03
CA ILE A 522 -20.24 30.75 5.27
C ILE A 522 -19.89 32.23 5.52
N LYS A 523 -19.81 33.03 4.46
CA LYS A 523 -19.43 34.45 4.51
C LYS A 523 -20.36 35.32 3.68
#